data_AF-A0A3R6ZA62-F1
#
_entry.id   AF-A0A3R6ZA62-F1
#
_cell.length_a   1.000
_cell.length_b   1.000
_cell.length_c   1.000
_cell.angle_alpha   90.00
_cell.angle_beta   90.00
_cell.angle_gamma   90.00
#
_symmetry.space_group_name_H-M   'P 1'
#
loop_
_entity.id
_entity.type
_entity.pdbx_description
1 polymer ?
#
loop_
_entity_poly.entity_id
_entity_poly.type
_entity_poly.pdbx_seq_one_letter_code
_entity_poly.pdbx_strand_id
1 'polypeptide(L)'
;MMLLASLVMAGIAYASRVDDAPASTLACSSIQYNTDYFGNDIGSPRRATADECCNDCSANPACVVTVWYHGTCWLKNAVSTRTELKNATALFPRRPDGRASPKSPPSSPLPLKNVQAGFAYAKAHRQGTYKLVTELKGCQTRAETSSGPIAPYHEDMTFVFRGPMDIYNIAIFQPGGGGNGWSRVSSYDRAAGGAATNLVFMNNANPQKYNGQSPQCYASSNGLGASQDRSVQFQGRLNDGSNPSDGYGGPGVTTGAEVNIMQPQNCTADTCKGFFDKTYGMQGWTGSKVFVTKVKMDGGQGLPAIWALNAQAVRANQYGCNCRGMGDPGGCGELDIAEAIQRGSSTLSTHNYWLNANPSDGHDTWTSRPTNEPATFVTILDERSGVIKVLRLGGDDFAAFNVDNISAEAMDALIQLPVQ
;
A
#
# COMPACT_ATOMS: atom_id res chain seq x y z
N MET A 1 44.98 82.12 26.00
CA MET A 1 45.04 81.60 27.39
C MET A 1 44.31 80.26 27.39
N MET A 2 45.06 79.15 27.45
CA MET A 2 45.20 78.30 28.65
C MET A 2 43.89 77.51 28.92
N LEU A 3 43.84 76.18 29.01
CA LEU A 3 44.84 75.14 29.26
C LEU A 3 44.27 73.78 28.78
N LEU A 4 45.16 72.86 28.37
CA LEU A 4 44.92 71.41 28.35
C LEU A 4 44.83 70.87 29.79
N ALA A 5 44.08 69.77 30.02
CA ALA A 5 44.62 68.48 30.51
C ALA A 5 43.52 67.49 30.99
N SER A 6 43.41 66.38 30.25
CA SER A 6 43.30 64.95 30.63
C SER A 6 42.62 64.48 31.92
N LEU A 7 41.69 63.49 31.80
CA LEU A 7 41.76 62.20 32.52
C LEU A 7 40.79 61.11 31.94
N VAL A 8 41.37 60.18 31.17
CA VAL A 8 41.30 58.69 31.16
C VAL A 8 40.07 57.90 31.70
N MET A 9 39.56 57.02 30.81
CA MET A 9 38.95 55.66 30.95
C MET A 9 37.57 55.44 31.57
N ALA A 10 36.66 54.83 30.79
CA ALA A 10 36.40 53.37 30.77
C ALA A 10 35.01 53.12 30.16
N GLY A 11 34.96 52.39 29.05
CA GLY A 11 33.72 52.03 28.38
C GLY A 11 32.94 50.97 29.15
N ILE A 12 31.65 51.21 29.35
CA ILE A 12 30.67 50.17 29.69
C ILE A 12 29.53 50.33 28.69
N ALA A 13 29.45 49.41 27.73
CA ALA A 13 28.30 49.29 26.84
C ALA A 13 27.12 48.72 27.64
N TYR A 14 26.03 49.48 27.71
CA TYR A 14 24.73 48.99 28.17
C TYR A 14 24.15 48.09 27.08
N ALA A 15 24.08 46.78 27.34
CA ALA A 15 23.22 45.88 26.58
C ALA A 15 21.95 45.64 27.41
N SER A 16 20.85 46.22 26.94
CA SER A 16 19.49 45.93 27.38
C SER A 16 19.17 44.45 27.17
N ARG A 17 18.82 43.74 28.24
CA ARG A 17 18.26 42.39 28.15
C ARG A 17 16.84 42.51 27.61
N VAL A 18 16.61 41.89 26.46
CA VAL A 18 15.27 41.57 25.98
C VAL A 18 14.85 40.35 26.79
N ASP A 19 13.78 40.45 27.56
CA ASP A 19 13.17 39.31 28.23
C ASP A 19 12.61 38.38 27.15
N ASP A 20 13.32 37.29 26.88
CA ASP A 20 12.83 36.18 26.07
C ASP A 20 11.61 35.55 26.77
N ALA A 21 10.43 35.77 26.19
CA ALA A 21 9.29 34.91 26.44
C ALA A 21 9.67 33.48 26.00
N PRO A 22 9.45 32.44 26.83
CA PRO A 22 9.81 31.09 26.42
C PRO A 22 8.89 30.68 25.26
N ALA A 23 9.52 30.26 24.16
CA ALA A 23 8.82 29.64 23.04
C ALA A 23 8.08 28.40 23.54
N SER A 24 6.74 28.42 23.54
CA SER A 24 5.95 27.21 23.76
C SER A 24 6.00 26.35 22.49
N THR A 25 7.08 25.58 22.34
CA THR A 25 7.18 24.57 21.29
C THR A 25 6.38 23.35 21.71
N LEU A 26 5.24 23.11 21.04
CA LEU A 26 4.44 21.88 21.19
C LEU A 26 5.36 20.65 21.12
N ALA A 27 5.50 19.95 22.25
CA ALA A 27 6.45 18.86 22.44
C ALA A 27 5.79 17.47 22.35
N CYS A 28 4.76 17.31 21.53
CA CYS A 28 3.97 16.08 21.45
C CYS A 28 3.81 15.67 19.99
N SER A 29 4.07 14.40 19.69
CA SER A 29 3.76 13.81 18.39
C SER A 29 2.89 12.57 18.56
N SER A 30 2.27 12.13 17.48
CA SER A 30 1.49 10.89 17.44
C SER A 30 0.26 10.90 18.35
N ILE A 31 -0.67 11.81 18.07
CA ILE A 31 -1.98 11.84 18.73
C ILE A 31 -2.83 10.67 18.21
N GLN A 32 -3.37 9.86 19.11
CA GLN A 32 -4.30 8.78 18.79
C GLN A 32 -5.64 9.02 19.47
N TYR A 33 -6.68 9.27 18.67
CA TYR A 33 -8.04 9.44 19.16
C TYR A 33 -8.70 8.10 19.47
N ASN A 34 -9.71 8.15 20.35
CA ASN A 34 -10.50 7.01 20.82
C ASN A 34 -9.64 5.83 21.31
N THR A 35 -8.54 6.13 22.01
CA THR A 35 -7.50 5.13 22.31
C THR A 35 -7.12 5.13 23.78
N ASP A 36 -7.11 3.94 24.37
CA ASP A 36 -6.50 3.65 25.67
C ASP A 36 -5.44 2.56 25.57
N TYR A 37 -4.48 2.65 26.50
CA TYR A 37 -3.43 1.67 26.74
C TYR A 37 -3.57 1.19 28.19
N PHE A 38 -4.30 0.11 28.41
CA PHE A 38 -4.62 -0.35 29.76
C PHE A 38 -3.36 -0.64 30.60
N GLY A 39 -3.35 -0.18 31.86
CA GLY A 39 -2.28 -0.40 32.83
C GLY A 39 -1.04 0.51 32.68
N ASN A 40 0.03 0.15 33.37
CA ASN A 40 1.34 0.84 33.40
C ASN A 40 1.30 2.29 33.92
N ASP A 41 0.24 2.66 34.65
CA ASP A 41 0.05 4.01 35.18
C ASP A 41 1.08 4.35 36.25
N ILE A 42 1.83 5.42 36.01
CA ILE A 42 2.82 5.99 36.92
C ILE A 42 2.39 7.35 37.47
N GLY A 43 1.23 7.85 37.05
CA GLY A 43 0.64 9.06 37.58
C GLY A 43 -0.68 9.38 36.91
N SER A 44 -1.57 10.04 37.63
CA SER A 44 -2.89 10.39 37.11
C SER A 44 -3.35 11.83 37.40
N PRO A 45 -2.57 12.86 37.00
CA PRO A 45 -2.95 14.24 37.23
C PRO A 45 -4.22 14.61 36.46
N ARG A 46 -5.03 15.51 37.03
CA ARG A 46 -6.14 16.12 36.29
C ARG A 46 -5.64 17.29 35.46
N ARG A 47 -6.05 17.33 34.19
CA ARG A 47 -5.74 18.38 33.22
C ARG A 47 -6.94 18.67 32.34
N ALA A 48 -7.08 19.94 31.97
CA ALA A 48 -8.19 20.40 31.15
C ALA A 48 -8.08 19.86 29.73
N THR A 49 -6.85 19.67 29.24
CA THR A 49 -6.59 19.25 27.86
C THR A 49 -5.61 18.08 27.78
N ALA A 50 -5.67 17.38 26.65
CA ALA A 50 -4.75 16.31 26.30
C ALA A 50 -3.29 16.82 26.16
N ASP A 51 -3.10 18.06 25.68
CA ASP A 51 -1.78 18.66 25.51
C ASP A 51 -1.08 18.90 26.87
N GLU A 52 -1.85 19.33 27.87
CA GLU A 52 -1.35 19.47 29.24
C GLU A 52 -0.88 18.12 29.82
N CYS A 53 -1.58 17.03 29.53
CA CYS A 53 -1.12 15.69 29.92
C CYS A 53 0.18 15.30 29.25
N CYS A 54 0.35 15.70 28.00
CA CYS A 54 1.56 15.39 27.29
C CYS A 54 2.75 16.21 27.82
N ASN A 55 2.52 17.44 28.28
CA ASN A 55 3.53 18.21 29.02
C ASN A 55 3.94 17.51 30.32
N ASP A 56 2.98 17.02 31.09
CA ASP A 56 3.25 16.24 32.31
C ASP A 56 4.06 14.96 32.00
N CYS A 57 3.72 14.26 30.90
CA CYS A 57 4.43 13.07 30.46
C CYS A 57 5.85 13.40 29.96
N SER A 58 6.03 14.51 29.24
CA SER A 58 7.34 14.96 28.77
C SER A 58 8.26 15.33 29.94
N ALA A 59 7.70 15.96 30.98
CA ALA A 59 8.43 16.31 32.20
C ALA A 59 8.78 15.10 33.09
N ASN A 60 8.14 13.94 32.87
CA ASN A 60 8.41 12.72 33.63
C ASN A 60 9.30 11.75 32.80
N PRO A 61 10.58 11.56 33.16
CA PRO A 61 11.49 10.69 32.42
C PRO A 61 11.03 9.24 32.28
N ALA A 62 10.18 8.76 33.20
CA ALA A 62 9.62 7.41 33.15
C ALA A 62 8.36 7.31 32.27
N CYS A 63 7.72 8.43 31.89
CA CYS A 63 6.50 8.41 31.08
C CYS A 63 6.80 8.29 29.58
N VAL A 64 6.18 7.31 28.93
CA VAL A 64 6.38 7.03 27.50
C VAL A 64 5.14 7.31 26.65
N VAL A 65 3.96 7.32 27.27
CA VAL A 65 2.68 7.66 26.67
C VAL A 65 1.76 8.20 27.75
N THR A 66 0.89 9.14 27.41
CA THR A 66 -0.23 9.53 28.26
C THR A 66 -1.55 9.26 27.57
N VAL A 67 -2.58 8.86 28.34
CA VAL A 67 -3.97 8.81 27.87
C VAL A 67 -4.78 9.86 28.61
N TRP A 68 -5.32 10.85 27.90
CA TRP A 68 -6.28 11.80 28.46
C TRP A 68 -7.70 11.28 28.28
N TYR A 69 -8.43 11.15 29.39
CA TYR A 69 -9.81 10.68 29.39
C TYR A 69 -10.60 11.38 30.50
N HIS A 70 -11.71 12.03 30.15
CA HIS A 70 -12.58 12.80 31.08
C HIS A 70 -11.82 13.72 32.04
N GLY A 71 -10.86 14.51 31.53
CA GLY A 71 -10.10 15.46 32.35
C GLY A 71 -9.02 14.83 33.24
N THR A 72 -8.74 13.54 33.07
CA THR A 72 -7.68 12.81 33.78
C THR A 72 -6.62 12.38 32.78
N CYS A 73 -5.37 12.70 33.06
CA CYS A 73 -4.22 12.12 32.39
C CYS A 73 -3.90 10.78 33.02
N TRP A 74 -3.57 9.79 32.23
CA TRP A 74 -3.00 8.53 32.69
C TRP A 74 -1.58 8.49 32.13
N LEU A 75 -0.60 8.91 32.92
CA LEU A 75 0.82 8.88 32.57
C LEU A 75 1.30 7.45 32.68
N LYS A 76 1.89 6.87 31.63
CA LYS A 76 2.23 5.45 31.60
C LYS A 76 3.71 5.24 31.33
N ASN A 77 4.34 4.28 32.01
CA ASN A 77 5.75 3.94 31.79
C ASN A 77 6.01 2.90 30.70
N ALA A 78 4.96 2.28 30.16
CA ALA A 78 5.03 1.37 29.02
C ALA A 78 3.75 1.46 28.19
N VAL A 79 3.89 1.24 26.88
CA VAL A 79 2.78 1.14 25.94
C VAL A 79 2.30 -0.31 25.91
N SER A 80 1.06 -0.57 26.31
CA SER A 80 0.45 -1.90 26.28
C SER A 80 -0.36 -2.12 24.98
N THR A 81 -1.17 -3.17 24.92
CA THR A 81 -2.09 -3.40 23.80
C THR A 81 -3.06 -2.23 23.68
N ARG A 82 -3.15 -1.67 22.46
CA ARG A 82 -4.11 -0.62 22.14
C ARG A 82 -5.53 -1.14 22.28
N THR A 83 -6.36 -0.41 23.00
CA THR A 83 -7.80 -0.66 23.14
C THR A 83 -8.58 0.56 22.68
N GLU A 84 -9.76 0.33 22.08
CA GLU A 84 -10.64 1.42 21.70
C GLU A 84 -11.40 1.92 22.92
N LEU A 85 -11.24 3.22 23.23
CA LEU A 85 -11.98 3.88 24.29
C LEU A 85 -12.48 5.23 23.77
N LYS A 86 -13.79 5.32 23.52
CA LYS A 86 -14.42 6.51 22.95
C LYS A 86 -14.10 7.75 23.78
N ASN A 87 -13.67 8.83 23.12
CA ASN A 87 -13.25 10.11 23.72
C ASN A 87 -11.94 10.08 24.53
N ALA A 88 -11.21 8.96 24.59
CA ALA A 88 -9.86 8.94 25.11
C ALA A 88 -8.86 9.40 24.04
N THR A 89 -7.85 10.17 24.43
CA THR A 89 -6.79 10.63 23.51
C THR A 89 -5.44 10.21 24.05
N ALA A 90 -4.72 9.36 23.33
CA ALA A 90 -3.36 8.97 23.68
C ALA A 90 -2.33 9.87 22.97
N LEU A 91 -1.30 10.32 23.70
CA LEU A 91 -0.26 11.23 23.22
C LEU A 91 1.12 10.74 23.63
N PHE A 92 2.09 10.90 22.72
CA PHE A 92 3.48 10.52 22.95
C PHE A 92 4.37 11.77 23.05
N PRO A 93 5.10 11.96 24.16
CA PRO A 93 5.96 13.13 24.32
C PRO A 93 7.19 13.05 23.40
N ARG A 94 7.57 14.17 22.79
CA ARG A 94 8.89 14.38 22.17
C ARG A 94 9.83 15.02 23.19
N ARG A 95 10.99 14.41 23.40
CA ARG A 95 12.01 14.93 24.31
C ARG A 95 13.11 15.66 23.53
N PRO A 96 13.41 16.94 23.86
CA PRO A 96 14.46 17.71 23.18
C PRO A 96 15.89 17.23 23.42
N ASP A 97 16.12 16.43 24.47
CA ASP A 97 17.46 16.05 24.94
C ASP A 97 18.09 14.84 24.21
N GLY A 98 17.47 14.35 23.13
CA GLY A 98 17.97 13.19 22.38
C GLY A 98 17.97 11.88 23.19
N ARG A 99 17.37 11.87 24.39
CA ARG A 99 17.22 10.68 25.21
C ARG A 99 16.16 9.78 24.57
N ALA A 100 16.59 8.63 24.07
CA ALA A 100 15.69 7.62 23.54
C ALA A 100 14.57 7.34 24.56
N SER A 101 13.32 7.37 24.11
CA SER A 101 12.22 6.81 24.89
C SER A 101 12.61 5.39 25.33
N PRO A 102 12.32 4.98 26.58
CA PRO A 102 12.42 3.58 26.97
C PRO A 102 11.81 2.73 25.86
N LYS A 103 12.59 1.74 25.35
CA LYS A 103 12.14 0.84 24.28
C LYS A 103 10.72 0.41 24.62
N SER A 104 9.77 0.76 23.75
CA SER A 104 8.47 0.08 23.74
C SER A 104 8.74 -1.43 23.87
N PRO A 105 7.93 -2.19 24.64
CA PRO A 105 8.00 -3.63 24.61
C PRO A 105 8.06 -4.06 23.14
N PRO A 106 8.90 -5.05 22.76
CA PRO A 106 8.99 -5.48 21.37
C PRO A 106 7.56 -5.73 20.88
N SER A 107 7.09 -4.86 19.98
CA SER A 107 5.82 -5.06 19.29
C SER A 107 5.94 -6.41 18.61
N SER A 108 5.07 -7.35 18.97
CA SER A 108 5.15 -8.69 18.42
C SER A 108 5.16 -8.60 16.89
N PRO A 109 6.11 -9.25 16.20
CA PRO A 109 6.05 -9.40 14.74
C PRO A 109 4.66 -9.88 14.33
N LEU A 110 4.25 -9.60 13.09
CA LEU A 110 3.06 -10.26 12.55
C LEU A 110 3.16 -11.76 12.85
N PRO A 111 2.12 -12.40 13.40
CA PRO A 111 2.17 -13.79 13.83
C PRO A 111 2.09 -14.73 12.62
N LEU A 112 3.07 -14.61 11.71
CA LEU A 112 3.22 -15.46 10.54
C LEU A 112 3.70 -16.82 11.00
N LYS A 113 2.91 -17.84 10.70
CA LYS A 113 3.16 -19.23 11.08
C LYS A 113 3.95 -19.98 10.02
N ASN A 114 3.79 -19.63 8.74
CA ASN A 114 4.33 -20.42 7.64
C ASN A 114 4.77 -19.57 6.44
N VAL A 115 5.96 -18.98 6.51
CA VAL A 115 6.61 -18.36 5.33
C VAL A 115 7.19 -19.48 4.46
N GLN A 116 6.68 -19.63 3.24
CA GLN A 116 6.98 -20.79 2.38
C GLN A 116 7.95 -20.45 1.23
N ALA A 117 7.91 -19.22 0.71
CA ALA A 117 8.83 -18.73 -0.32
C ALA A 117 8.85 -17.19 -0.33
N GLY A 118 9.89 -16.61 -0.94
CA GLY A 118 9.95 -15.19 -1.19
C GLY A 118 10.92 -14.84 -2.31
N PHE A 119 10.67 -13.73 -2.98
CA PHE A 119 11.58 -13.16 -3.97
C PHE A 119 11.65 -11.65 -3.80
N ALA A 120 12.86 -11.11 -3.71
CA ALA A 120 13.11 -9.69 -3.55
C ALA A 120 13.88 -9.16 -4.74
N TYR A 121 13.38 -8.10 -5.35
CA TYR A 121 14.05 -7.42 -6.45
C TYR A 121 15.17 -6.53 -5.92
N ALA A 122 16.19 -6.30 -6.76
CA ALA A 122 17.31 -5.46 -6.39
C ALA A 122 16.83 -4.05 -6.02
N LYS A 123 17.27 -3.56 -4.85
CA LYS A 123 17.01 -2.19 -4.42
C LYS A 123 17.88 -1.25 -5.24
N ALA A 124 17.25 -0.46 -6.09
CA ALA A 124 17.92 0.55 -6.89
C ALA A 124 16.98 1.72 -7.09
N HIS A 125 17.53 2.93 -7.21
CA HIS A 125 16.75 4.05 -7.71
C HIS A 125 16.40 3.77 -9.17
N ARG A 126 15.11 3.82 -9.50
CA ARG A 126 14.58 3.48 -10.81
C ARG A 126 14.16 4.76 -11.52
N GLN A 127 14.59 4.93 -12.76
CA GLN A 127 14.18 6.06 -13.60
C GLN A 127 14.05 5.62 -15.05
N GLY A 128 13.12 6.23 -15.77
CA GLY A 128 12.93 5.98 -17.18
C GLY A 128 11.68 6.66 -17.72
N THR A 129 11.34 6.32 -18.95
CA THR A 129 10.21 6.91 -19.68
C THR A 129 9.27 5.82 -20.16
N TYR A 130 7.99 6.14 -20.28
CA TYR A 130 7.01 5.29 -20.93
C TYR A 130 6.05 6.11 -21.81
N LYS A 131 5.28 5.43 -22.66
CA LYS A 131 4.29 6.06 -23.55
C LYS A 131 2.94 6.15 -22.84
N LEU A 132 2.69 7.25 -22.14
CA LEU A 132 1.41 7.49 -21.49
C LEU A 132 0.32 7.70 -22.56
N VAL A 133 -0.74 6.88 -22.54
CA VAL A 133 -1.89 7.09 -23.45
C VAL A 133 -2.63 8.34 -23.04
N THR A 134 -2.92 9.18 -24.02
CA THR A 134 -3.66 10.44 -23.87
C THR A 134 -5.04 10.37 -24.52
N GLU A 135 -5.19 9.54 -25.57
CA GLU A 135 -6.46 9.28 -26.23
C GLU A 135 -6.48 7.86 -26.82
N LEU A 136 -7.60 7.13 -26.67
CA LEU A 136 -7.76 5.81 -27.27
C LEU A 136 -7.83 5.86 -28.80
N LYS A 137 -8.47 6.90 -29.36
CA LYS A 137 -8.63 7.07 -30.81
C LYS A 137 -7.26 7.22 -31.47
N GLY A 138 -6.91 6.27 -32.34
CA GLY A 138 -5.61 6.26 -33.00
C GLY A 138 -4.43 6.01 -32.06
N CYS A 139 -4.68 5.59 -30.81
CA CYS A 139 -3.70 5.37 -29.77
C CYS A 139 -2.69 6.52 -29.58
N GLN A 140 -3.19 7.70 -29.27
CA GLN A 140 -2.34 8.86 -29.04
C GLN A 140 -1.60 8.72 -27.71
N THR A 141 -0.29 8.91 -27.74
CA THR A 141 0.57 8.82 -26.55
C THR A 141 1.47 10.04 -26.43
N ARG A 142 1.91 10.32 -25.20
CA ARG A 142 3.01 11.24 -24.93
C ARG A 142 4.08 10.55 -24.09
N ALA A 143 5.33 10.98 -24.23
CA ALA A 143 6.38 10.55 -23.31
C ALA A 143 6.05 11.02 -21.90
N GLU A 144 6.16 10.11 -20.93
CA GLU A 144 6.01 10.38 -19.51
C GLU A 144 7.22 9.80 -18.77
N THR A 145 7.75 10.57 -17.83
CA THR A 145 8.90 10.16 -17.03
C THR A 145 8.42 9.66 -15.67
N SER A 146 8.97 8.54 -15.21
CA SER A 146 8.79 8.04 -13.86
C SER A 146 10.16 7.90 -13.21
N SER A 147 10.28 8.32 -11.95
CA SER A 147 11.52 8.25 -11.21
C SER A 147 11.24 8.06 -9.72
N GLY A 148 11.93 7.12 -9.08
CA GLY A 148 11.70 6.82 -7.68
C GLY A 148 12.28 5.48 -7.23
N PRO A 149 12.29 5.23 -5.91
CA PRO A 149 12.87 4.02 -5.32
C PRO A 149 12.13 2.74 -5.71
N ILE A 150 10.85 2.85 -6.09
CA ILE A 150 10.04 1.73 -6.60
C ILE A 150 9.41 2.06 -7.96
N ALA A 151 9.95 3.00 -8.73
CA ALA A 151 9.33 3.40 -9.99
C ALA A 151 9.16 2.22 -10.96
N PRO A 152 8.03 2.15 -11.69
CA PRO A 152 6.91 3.11 -11.71
C PRO A 152 5.82 2.84 -10.67
N TYR A 153 6.01 1.90 -9.74
CA TYR A 153 4.95 1.38 -8.85
C TYR A 153 4.53 2.32 -7.71
N HIS A 154 5.22 3.44 -7.53
CA HIS A 154 4.74 4.55 -6.69
C HIS A 154 3.59 5.31 -7.35
N GLU A 155 3.41 5.16 -8.66
CA GLU A 155 2.24 5.68 -9.36
C GLU A 155 1.00 4.84 -9.03
N ASP A 156 -0.08 5.16 -9.73
CA ASP A 156 -1.36 4.53 -9.53
C ASP A 156 -1.35 3.07 -10.02
N MET A 157 -1.64 2.11 -9.14
CA MET A 157 -1.51 0.68 -9.42
C MET A 157 -2.85 -0.05 -9.31
N THR A 158 -3.04 -1.05 -10.15
CA THR A 158 -4.12 -2.05 -10.10
C THR A 158 -3.52 -3.44 -9.89
N PHE A 159 -4.30 -4.36 -9.35
CA PHE A 159 -3.95 -5.78 -9.28
C PHE A 159 -4.92 -6.59 -10.14
N VAL A 160 -4.39 -7.55 -10.89
CA VAL A 160 -5.13 -8.34 -11.88
C VAL A 160 -5.01 -9.81 -11.52
N PHE A 161 -6.10 -10.53 -11.74
CA PHE A 161 -6.24 -11.95 -11.49
C PHE A 161 -6.76 -12.63 -12.74
N ARG A 162 -6.12 -13.73 -13.14
CA ARG A 162 -6.58 -14.62 -14.21
C ARG A 162 -6.81 -16.01 -13.66
N GLY A 163 -7.96 -16.59 -13.98
CA GLY A 163 -8.31 -17.96 -13.62
C GLY A 163 -7.47 -19.02 -14.34
N PRO A 164 -7.62 -20.29 -13.95
CA PRO A 164 -8.57 -20.80 -12.96
C PRO A 164 -8.07 -20.64 -11.51
N MET A 165 -8.85 -19.93 -10.68
CA MET A 165 -8.54 -19.76 -9.26
C MET A 165 -9.76 -19.41 -8.41
N ASP A 166 -9.65 -19.72 -7.12
CA ASP A 166 -10.47 -19.15 -6.06
C ASP A 166 -9.73 -18.00 -5.37
N ILE A 167 -10.37 -16.84 -5.31
CA ILE A 167 -9.96 -15.68 -4.51
C ILE A 167 -10.80 -15.66 -3.24
N TYR A 168 -10.16 -15.88 -2.10
CA TYR A 168 -10.81 -15.93 -0.80
C TYR A 168 -10.84 -14.56 -0.14
N ASN A 169 -9.69 -13.88 -0.08
CA ASN A 169 -9.56 -12.62 0.61
C ASN A 169 -8.56 -11.71 -0.09
N ILE A 170 -8.79 -10.39 0.01
CA ILE A 170 -7.83 -9.35 -0.40
C ILE A 170 -7.74 -8.35 0.75
N ALA A 171 -6.53 -7.85 1.02
CA ALA A 171 -6.30 -6.68 1.85
C ALA A 171 -5.20 -5.81 1.22
N ILE A 172 -5.41 -4.49 1.18
CA ILE A 172 -4.40 -3.53 0.77
C ILE A 172 -4.13 -2.61 1.94
N PHE A 173 -2.86 -2.50 2.31
CA PHE A 173 -2.39 -1.61 3.36
C PHE A 173 -1.58 -0.46 2.74
N GLN A 174 -1.78 0.75 3.23
CA GLN A 174 -0.94 1.92 2.92
C GLN A 174 -0.51 2.60 4.23
N PRO A 175 0.61 3.36 4.24
CA PRO A 175 1.01 4.12 5.41
C PRO A 175 -0.10 5.07 5.87
N GLY A 176 -0.45 5.01 7.16
CA GLY A 176 -1.45 5.90 7.75
C GLY A 176 -0.94 7.34 7.82
N GLY A 177 -1.85 8.31 7.72
CA GLY A 177 -1.53 9.73 7.91
C GLY A 177 -0.85 9.96 9.26
N GLY A 178 0.36 10.52 9.24
CA GLY A 178 1.15 10.80 10.45
C GLY A 178 2.18 9.74 10.84
N GLY A 179 2.38 8.68 10.06
CA GLY A 179 3.54 7.76 10.19
C GLY A 179 3.45 6.71 11.31
N ASN A 180 2.30 6.54 11.96
CA ASN A 180 2.11 5.61 13.08
C ASN A 180 1.53 4.24 12.66
N GLY A 181 2.04 3.68 11.56
CA GLY A 181 1.65 2.36 11.06
C GLY A 181 0.99 2.38 9.70
N TRP A 182 0.39 1.24 9.37
CA TRP A 182 -0.20 0.94 8.07
C TRP A 182 -1.67 0.60 8.24
N SER A 183 -2.54 1.31 7.54
CA SER A 183 -4.00 1.11 7.59
C SER A 183 -4.45 0.27 6.42
N ARG A 184 -5.38 -0.66 6.68
CA ARG A 184 -6.09 -1.41 5.63
C ARG A 184 -7.03 -0.45 4.91
N VAL A 185 -6.66 -0.07 3.70
CA VAL A 185 -7.40 0.90 2.88
C VAL A 185 -8.43 0.24 1.98
N SER A 186 -8.25 -1.05 1.66
CA SER A 186 -9.20 -1.82 0.84
C SER A 186 -9.21 -3.28 1.25
N SER A 187 -10.36 -3.95 1.09
CA SER A 187 -10.50 -5.37 1.41
C SER A 187 -11.57 -6.06 0.58
N TYR A 188 -11.44 -7.39 0.48
CA TYR A 188 -12.47 -8.30 -0.03
C TYR A 188 -12.51 -9.55 0.84
N ASP A 189 -13.71 -10.05 1.13
CA ASP A 189 -13.93 -11.30 1.86
C ASP A 189 -15.05 -12.13 1.23
N ARG A 190 -14.66 -13.25 0.61
CA ARG A 190 -15.57 -14.22 0.00
C ARG A 190 -16.49 -14.87 1.03
N ALA A 191 -15.99 -15.18 2.22
CA ALA A 191 -16.76 -15.86 3.26
C ALA A 191 -17.85 -14.93 3.82
N ALA A 192 -17.62 -13.62 3.79
CA ALA A 192 -18.61 -12.59 4.10
C ALA A 192 -19.54 -12.25 2.91
N GLY A 193 -19.83 -13.21 2.03
CA GLY A 193 -20.72 -13.01 0.88
C GLY A 193 -20.13 -12.14 -0.25
N GLY A 194 -18.80 -12.08 -0.34
CA GLY A 194 -18.11 -11.21 -1.31
C GLY A 194 -18.13 -9.74 -0.93
N ALA A 195 -18.16 -9.45 0.38
CA ALA A 195 -18.08 -8.09 0.90
C ALA A 195 -16.76 -7.44 0.46
N ALA A 196 -16.85 -6.22 -0.08
CA ALA A 196 -15.71 -5.44 -0.52
C ALA A 196 -15.74 -4.05 0.12
N THR A 197 -14.59 -3.57 0.60
CA THR A 197 -14.41 -2.22 1.13
C THR A 197 -13.42 -1.49 0.25
N ASN A 198 -13.81 -0.33 -0.27
CA ASN A 198 -12.97 0.56 -1.09
C ASN A 198 -12.23 -0.17 -2.24
N LEU A 199 -12.88 -1.17 -2.83
CA LEU A 199 -12.47 -1.79 -4.07
C LEU A 199 -13.69 -2.26 -4.86
N VAL A 200 -13.55 -2.31 -6.18
CA VAL A 200 -14.49 -2.88 -7.14
C VAL A 200 -13.76 -3.83 -8.08
N PHE A 201 -14.44 -4.87 -8.53
CA PHE A 201 -13.93 -5.77 -9.57
C PHE A 201 -14.34 -5.24 -10.95
N MET A 202 -13.36 -5.13 -11.83
CA MET A 202 -13.46 -4.65 -13.21
C MET A 202 -12.94 -5.73 -14.16
N ASN A 203 -13.27 -5.64 -15.44
CA ASN A 203 -12.71 -6.49 -16.51
C ASN A 203 -12.81 -5.81 -17.88
N ASN A 204 -12.28 -6.46 -18.92
CA ASN A 204 -12.26 -5.95 -20.30
C ASN A 204 -13.51 -6.33 -21.14
N ALA A 205 -14.65 -6.50 -20.46
CA ALA A 205 -15.88 -7.00 -21.08
C ALA A 205 -16.84 -5.89 -21.55
N ASN A 206 -16.39 -4.63 -21.63
CA ASN A 206 -17.28 -3.52 -22.00
C ASN A 206 -17.88 -3.77 -23.39
N PRO A 207 -19.22 -3.88 -23.54
CA PRO A 207 -19.86 -4.12 -24.83
C PRO A 207 -19.65 -2.95 -25.82
N GLN A 208 -19.35 -1.75 -25.32
CA GLN A 208 -19.11 -0.55 -26.14
C GLN A 208 -17.66 -0.40 -26.60
N LYS A 209 -16.76 -1.36 -26.30
CA LYS A 209 -15.34 -1.28 -26.67
C LYS A 209 -15.08 -1.17 -28.17
N TYR A 210 -16.00 -1.69 -28.99
CA TYR A 210 -15.95 -1.56 -30.46
C TYR A 210 -16.49 -0.22 -30.99
N ASN A 211 -17.09 0.60 -30.12
CA ASN A 211 -17.59 1.94 -30.42
C ASN A 211 -16.64 3.03 -29.91
N GLY A 212 -15.35 2.71 -29.74
CA GLY A 212 -14.31 3.66 -29.34
C GLY A 212 -14.24 3.94 -27.82
N GLN A 213 -14.97 3.20 -27.00
CA GLN A 213 -14.87 3.29 -25.53
C GLN A 213 -13.78 2.37 -24.97
N SER A 214 -13.36 2.61 -23.72
CA SER A 214 -12.43 1.71 -23.04
C SER A 214 -13.01 0.30 -22.94
N PRO A 215 -12.20 -0.77 -23.14
CA PRO A 215 -12.62 -2.13 -22.84
C PRO A 215 -12.99 -2.36 -21.37
N GLN A 216 -12.50 -1.53 -20.45
CA GLN A 216 -12.77 -1.66 -19.03
C GLN A 216 -14.24 -1.38 -18.70
N CYS A 217 -14.82 -2.23 -17.86
CA CYS A 217 -16.12 -2.02 -17.22
C CYS A 217 -16.16 -2.74 -15.87
N TYR A 218 -17.23 -2.53 -15.09
CA TYR A 218 -17.50 -3.38 -13.93
C TYR A 218 -17.64 -4.84 -14.35
N ALA A 219 -16.99 -5.74 -13.62
CA ALA A 219 -17.11 -7.17 -13.87
C ALA A 219 -18.47 -7.69 -13.42
N SER A 220 -18.99 -8.72 -14.11
CA SER A 220 -20.05 -9.58 -13.59
C SER A 220 -19.56 -10.33 -12.34
N SER A 221 -20.49 -10.91 -11.57
CA SER A 221 -20.18 -11.60 -10.31
C SER A 221 -19.22 -12.79 -10.46
N ASN A 222 -19.07 -13.33 -11.67
CA ASN A 222 -18.16 -14.42 -12.04
C ASN A 222 -16.97 -13.97 -12.92
N GLY A 223 -16.81 -12.67 -13.16
CA GLY A 223 -15.70 -12.11 -13.94
C GLY A 223 -15.76 -12.32 -15.46
N LEU A 224 -16.75 -13.04 -15.98
CA LEU A 224 -16.81 -13.40 -17.42
C LEU A 224 -17.45 -12.33 -18.32
N GLY A 225 -18.22 -11.41 -17.76
CA GLY A 225 -18.98 -10.42 -18.52
C GLY A 225 -18.99 -9.06 -17.85
N ALA A 226 -19.74 -8.12 -18.41
CA ALA A 226 -19.92 -6.80 -17.86
C ALA A 226 -21.13 -6.76 -16.91
N SER A 227 -20.99 -6.06 -15.78
CA SER A 227 -22.12 -5.53 -15.04
C SER A 227 -22.42 -4.11 -15.57
N GLN A 228 -23.66 -3.87 -15.96
CA GLN A 228 -24.08 -2.56 -16.46
C GLN A 228 -24.34 -1.61 -15.30
N ASP A 229 -23.84 -0.38 -15.43
CA ASP A 229 -24.14 0.80 -14.59
C ASP A 229 -23.68 0.77 -13.12
N ARG A 230 -23.29 -0.38 -12.56
CA ARG A 230 -22.78 -0.50 -11.19
C ARG A 230 -21.88 -1.71 -10.98
N SER A 231 -21.03 -1.62 -9.96
CA SER A 231 -20.31 -2.77 -9.41
C SER A 231 -21.28 -3.77 -8.79
N VAL A 232 -20.96 -5.06 -8.91
CA VAL A 232 -21.68 -6.15 -8.23
C VAL A 232 -20.75 -6.88 -7.26
N GLN A 233 -21.34 -7.64 -6.34
CA GLN A 233 -20.59 -8.53 -5.46
C GLN A 233 -19.93 -9.65 -6.29
N PHE A 234 -18.61 -9.71 -6.22
CA PHE A 234 -17.82 -10.75 -6.87
C PHE A 234 -17.86 -12.03 -6.03
N GLN A 235 -18.00 -13.18 -6.68
CA GLN A 235 -18.18 -14.48 -6.00
C GLN A 235 -16.87 -15.15 -5.59
N GLY A 236 -15.72 -14.60 -6.02
CA GLY A 236 -14.42 -15.12 -5.66
C GLY A 236 -13.96 -16.31 -6.51
N ARG A 237 -14.63 -16.61 -7.63
CA ARG A 237 -14.23 -17.70 -8.53
C ARG A 237 -13.95 -17.16 -9.93
N LEU A 238 -12.79 -17.50 -10.46
CA LEU A 238 -12.41 -17.29 -11.85
C LEU A 238 -12.25 -18.66 -12.51
N ASN A 239 -12.98 -18.87 -13.60
CA ASN A 239 -12.94 -20.13 -14.36
C ASN A 239 -11.76 -20.16 -15.34
N ASP A 240 -11.39 -21.37 -15.75
CA ASP A 240 -10.39 -21.59 -16.80
C ASP A 240 -10.89 -21.06 -18.15
N GLY A 241 -9.96 -20.90 -19.09
CA GLY A 241 -10.29 -20.56 -20.47
C GLY A 241 -11.03 -21.71 -21.16
N SER A 242 -12.08 -21.39 -21.91
CA SER A 242 -12.79 -22.35 -22.77
C SER A 242 -11.96 -22.76 -23.99
N ASN A 243 -11.01 -21.92 -24.43
CA ASN A 243 -10.08 -22.22 -25.50
C ASN A 243 -8.74 -21.50 -25.30
N PRO A 244 -7.94 -21.92 -24.30
CA PRO A 244 -6.78 -21.15 -23.88
C PRO A 244 -5.65 -21.19 -24.92
N SER A 245 -5.74 -22.04 -25.94
CA SER A 245 -4.78 -22.12 -27.06
C SER A 245 -5.05 -21.11 -28.16
N ASP A 246 -6.11 -20.31 -28.06
CA ASP A 246 -6.40 -19.24 -29.00
C ASP A 246 -5.48 -18.04 -28.77
N GLY A 247 -4.42 -17.93 -29.58
CA GLY A 247 -3.48 -16.80 -29.55
C GLY A 247 -4.08 -15.47 -30.01
N TYR A 248 -5.30 -15.47 -30.55
CA TYR A 248 -6.10 -14.29 -30.89
C TYR A 248 -7.26 -14.09 -29.93
N GLY A 249 -7.45 -15.03 -29.00
CA GLY A 249 -8.42 -14.98 -27.94
C GLY A 249 -8.04 -13.82 -27.03
N GLY A 250 -8.76 -12.71 -27.16
CA GLY A 250 -8.60 -11.60 -26.24
C GLY A 250 -8.79 -12.02 -24.78
N PRO A 251 -8.57 -11.10 -23.85
CA PRO A 251 -8.79 -11.33 -22.42
C PRO A 251 -10.26 -11.69 -22.18
N GLY A 252 -10.52 -12.81 -21.52
CA GLY A 252 -11.87 -13.30 -21.26
C GLY A 252 -12.00 -14.81 -21.45
N VAL A 253 -13.21 -15.28 -21.78
CA VAL A 253 -13.58 -16.71 -21.79
C VAL A 253 -12.58 -17.59 -22.56
N THR A 254 -11.95 -17.10 -23.63
CA THR A 254 -10.94 -17.84 -24.38
C THR A 254 -9.68 -18.14 -23.55
N THR A 255 -9.13 -17.17 -22.83
CA THR A 255 -7.83 -17.27 -22.13
C THR A 255 -7.93 -17.47 -20.61
N GLY A 256 -9.15 -17.38 -20.06
CA GLY A 256 -9.45 -17.52 -18.63
C GLY A 256 -10.26 -16.33 -18.13
N ALA A 257 -11.13 -16.55 -17.13
CA ALA A 257 -11.83 -15.44 -16.49
C ALA A 257 -10.80 -14.49 -15.87
N GLU A 258 -10.86 -13.22 -16.24
CA GLU A 258 -9.90 -12.21 -15.82
C GLU A 258 -10.62 -11.01 -15.22
N VAL A 259 -10.14 -10.55 -14.07
CA VAL A 259 -10.62 -9.35 -13.39
C VAL A 259 -9.44 -8.55 -12.86
N ASN A 260 -9.59 -7.24 -12.84
CA ASN A 260 -8.72 -6.35 -12.08
C ASN A 260 -9.49 -5.68 -10.94
N ILE A 261 -8.78 -5.23 -9.90
CA ILE A 261 -9.37 -4.46 -8.81
C ILE A 261 -8.98 -2.98 -8.91
N MET A 262 -9.94 -2.10 -8.71
CA MET A 262 -9.76 -0.65 -8.68
C MET A 262 -10.43 -0.08 -7.43
N GLN A 263 -10.09 1.13 -7.03
CA GLN A 263 -10.89 1.87 -6.06
C GLN A 263 -12.20 2.36 -6.73
N PRO A 264 -13.32 2.50 -5.99
CA PRO A 264 -14.59 2.95 -6.57
C PRO A 264 -14.61 4.44 -6.98
N GLN A 265 -13.58 5.22 -6.64
CA GLN A 265 -13.48 6.63 -6.95
C GLN A 265 -13.06 6.83 -8.40
N ASN A 266 -13.83 7.65 -9.12
CA ASN A 266 -13.50 8.03 -10.48
C ASN A 266 -12.23 8.90 -10.52
N CYS A 267 -11.51 8.76 -11.62
CA CYS A 267 -10.41 9.63 -12.00
C CYS A 267 -10.90 11.03 -12.33
N THR A 268 -10.06 12.00 -12.01
CA THR A 268 -10.11 13.37 -12.50
C THR A 268 -8.76 13.70 -13.10
N ALA A 269 -8.65 14.85 -13.79
CA ALA A 269 -7.36 15.31 -14.31
C ALA A 269 -6.32 15.56 -13.21
N ASP A 270 -6.77 15.80 -11.96
CA ASP A 270 -5.90 16.04 -10.81
C ASP A 270 -5.49 14.74 -10.10
N THR A 271 -6.25 13.65 -10.27
CA THR A 271 -6.01 12.39 -9.55
C THR A 271 -5.39 11.29 -10.41
N CYS A 272 -5.59 11.32 -11.74
CA CYS A 272 -5.09 10.28 -12.64
C CYS A 272 -4.34 10.86 -13.83
N LYS A 273 -3.23 10.21 -14.19
CA LYS A 273 -2.47 10.52 -15.42
C LYS A 273 -3.07 9.81 -16.64
N GLY A 274 -3.03 10.51 -17.76
CA GLY A 274 -3.34 9.96 -19.08
C GLY A 274 -4.83 9.80 -19.35
N PHE A 275 -5.16 8.95 -20.30
CA PHE A 275 -6.54 8.64 -20.66
C PHE A 275 -7.24 7.89 -19.52
N PHE A 276 -8.49 8.28 -19.27
CA PHE A 276 -9.42 7.56 -18.42
C PHE A 276 -10.84 7.74 -18.96
N ASP A 277 -11.60 6.64 -19.00
CA ASP A 277 -13.01 6.68 -19.39
C ASP A 277 -13.83 7.45 -18.35
N LYS A 278 -14.86 8.19 -18.78
CA LYS A 278 -15.68 8.99 -17.85
C LYS A 278 -16.47 8.12 -16.85
N THR A 279 -16.85 6.93 -17.27
CA THR A 279 -17.68 6.00 -16.50
C THR A 279 -16.83 4.97 -15.78
N TYR A 280 -15.80 4.46 -16.45
CA TYR A 280 -15.00 3.32 -15.96
C TYR A 280 -13.55 3.68 -15.62
N GLY A 281 -13.16 4.94 -15.77
CA GLY A 281 -11.85 5.44 -15.38
C GLY A 281 -11.74 5.57 -13.87
N MET A 282 -11.36 4.49 -13.20
CA MET A 282 -11.26 4.40 -11.75
C MET A 282 -9.82 4.65 -11.27
N GLN A 283 -9.68 5.12 -10.03
CA GLN A 283 -8.38 5.25 -9.34
C GLN A 283 -7.87 3.87 -8.91
N GLY A 284 -6.56 3.70 -8.88
CA GLY A 284 -5.89 2.57 -8.23
C GLY A 284 -5.30 3.01 -6.88
N TRP A 285 -4.24 2.33 -6.44
CA TRP A 285 -3.50 2.69 -5.23
C TRP A 285 -2.15 3.29 -5.58
N THR A 286 -1.87 4.51 -5.12
CA THR A 286 -0.59 5.22 -5.28
C THR A 286 0.37 4.98 -4.11
N GLY A 287 1.62 5.40 -4.24
CA GLY A 287 2.63 5.39 -3.19
C GLY A 287 2.95 4.01 -2.61
N SER A 288 3.44 4.01 -1.37
CA SER A 288 3.78 2.78 -0.65
C SER A 288 2.54 1.94 -0.32
N LYS A 289 2.61 0.64 -0.58
CA LYS A 289 1.48 -0.29 -0.42
C LYS A 289 1.95 -1.72 -0.17
N VAL A 290 1.17 -2.44 0.63
CA VAL A 290 1.28 -3.90 0.80
C VAL A 290 -0.04 -4.52 0.37
N PHE A 291 -0.01 -5.26 -0.73
CA PHE A 291 -1.13 -6.01 -1.25
C PHE A 291 -1.04 -7.47 -0.78
N VAL A 292 -2.12 -7.96 -0.18
CA VAL A 292 -2.21 -9.30 0.38
C VAL A 292 -3.41 -9.99 -0.20
N THR A 293 -3.24 -11.21 -0.72
CA THR A 293 -4.34 -11.99 -1.26
C THR A 293 -4.24 -13.45 -0.87
N LYS A 294 -5.37 -14.04 -0.46
CA LYS A 294 -5.50 -15.48 -0.19
C LYS A 294 -6.17 -16.14 -1.38
N VAL A 295 -5.46 -17.02 -2.07
CA VAL A 295 -5.97 -17.70 -3.26
C VAL A 295 -5.68 -19.19 -3.26
N LYS A 296 -6.47 -19.96 -4.01
CA LYS A 296 -6.13 -21.32 -4.45
C LYS A 296 -6.14 -21.32 -5.98
N MET A 297 -5.06 -21.77 -6.60
CA MET A 297 -4.95 -21.84 -8.05
C MET A 297 -5.18 -23.28 -8.48
N ASP A 298 -6.20 -23.56 -9.28
CA ASP A 298 -6.52 -24.94 -9.67
C ASP A 298 -5.32 -25.64 -10.29
N GLY A 299 -5.22 -26.96 -10.23
CA GLY A 299 -4.22 -27.71 -11.01
C GLY A 299 -4.59 -27.78 -12.50
N GLY A 300 -3.77 -28.48 -13.29
CA GLY A 300 -4.08 -28.79 -14.69
C GLY A 300 -3.55 -27.77 -15.70
N GLN A 301 -4.20 -27.67 -16.86
CA GLN A 301 -3.67 -27.00 -18.06
C GLN A 301 -3.90 -25.49 -18.10
N GLY A 302 -4.67 -24.93 -17.16
CA GLY A 302 -4.91 -23.49 -17.04
C GLY A 302 -3.68 -22.72 -16.57
N LEU A 303 -3.67 -21.41 -16.88
CA LEU A 303 -2.57 -20.47 -16.64
C LEU A 303 -2.97 -19.38 -15.64
N PRO A 304 -3.30 -19.73 -14.38
CA PRO A 304 -3.69 -18.74 -13.40
C PRO A 304 -2.54 -17.79 -13.10
N ALA A 305 -2.88 -16.53 -12.90
CA ALA A 305 -1.89 -15.50 -12.69
C ALA A 305 -2.41 -14.39 -11.78
N ILE A 306 -1.49 -13.83 -10.99
CA ILE A 306 -1.66 -12.59 -10.25
C ILE A 306 -0.54 -11.65 -10.66
N TRP A 307 -0.90 -10.46 -11.13
CA TRP A 307 0.08 -9.44 -11.50
C TRP A 307 -0.43 -8.05 -11.13
N ALA A 308 0.48 -7.10 -11.03
CA ALA A 308 0.18 -5.70 -10.80
C ALA A 308 0.54 -4.89 -12.05
N LEU A 309 -0.31 -3.94 -12.41
CA LEU A 309 -0.09 -3.03 -13.53
C LEU A 309 -0.18 -1.59 -13.03
N ASN A 310 0.51 -0.67 -13.72
CA ASN A 310 0.12 0.72 -13.66
C ASN A 310 -1.34 0.84 -14.12
N ALA A 311 -2.17 1.46 -13.29
CA ALA A 311 -3.62 1.57 -13.47
C ALA A 311 -3.99 2.26 -14.79
N GLN A 312 -3.08 3.06 -15.36
CA GLN A 312 -3.28 3.64 -16.68
C GLN A 312 -3.43 2.58 -17.78
N ALA A 313 -2.73 1.44 -17.68
CA ALA A 313 -2.82 0.37 -18.66
C ALA A 313 -4.24 -0.19 -18.77
N VAL A 314 -4.89 -0.42 -17.63
CA VAL A 314 -6.28 -0.92 -17.61
C VAL A 314 -7.29 0.16 -17.94
N ARG A 315 -7.07 1.43 -17.53
CA ARG A 315 -7.98 2.55 -17.85
C ARG A 315 -8.05 2.87 -19.34
N ALA A 316 -6.95 2.67 -20.06
CA ALA A 316 -6.91 2.76 -21.50
C ALA A 316 -7.44 1.45 -22.12
N ASN A 317 -6.56 0.62 -22.66
CA ASN A 317 -6.88 -0.70 -23.17
C ASN A 317 -5.74 -1.66 -22.83
N GLN A 318 -5.91 -2.46 -21.77
CA GLN A 318 -4.88 -3.32 -21.18
C GLN A 318 -4.10 -4.15 -22.20
N TYR A 319 -4.71 -4.58 -23.30
CA TYR A 319 -4.10 -5.46 -24.31
C TYR A 319 -3.98 -4.83 -25.70
N GLY A 320 -4.17 -3.52 -25.79
CA GLY A 320 -4.04 -2.77 -27.03
C GLY A 320 -3.35 -1.45 -26.79
N CYS A 321 -4.09 -0.36 -26.89
CA CYS A 321 -3.54 0.95 -26.59
C CYS A 321 -3.33 1.14 -25.08
N ASN A 322 -2.13 0.80 -24.59
CA ASN A 322 -1.71 0.95 -23.21
C ASN A 322 -0.31 1.54 -23.10
N CYS A 323 0.10 1.84 -21.87
CA CYS A 323 1.44 2.33 -21.56
C CYS A 323 2.49 1.24 -21.29
N ARG A 324 2.07 -0.02 -21.14
CA ARG A 324 2.93 -1.16 -20.78
C ARG A 324 3.71 -1.69 -21.98
N GLY A 325 3.12 -1.63 -23.18
CA GLY A 325 3.67 -2.21 -24.39
C GLY A 325 3.41 -3.72 -24.48
N MET A 326 4.26 -4.43 -25.25
CA MET A 326 4.23 -5.89 -25.36
C MET A 326 5.63 -6.43 -25.02
N GLY A 327 5.71 -7.35 -24.07
CA GLY A 327 6.97 -8.00 -23.69
C GLY A 327 7.97 -7.04 -23.02
N ASP A 328 9.24 -7.15 -23.39
CA ASP A 328 10.35 -6.36 -22.84
C ASP A 328 10.80 -5.30 -23.87
N PRO A 329 11.03 -4.02 -23.51
CA PRO A 329 11.08 -3.42 -22.18
C PRO A 329 9.71 -3.13 -21.55
N GLY A 330 9.73 -2.80 -20.26
CA GLY A 330 8.56 -2.81 -19.38
C GLY A 330 7.57 -1.65 -19.40
N GLY A 331 7.77 -0.60 -20.21
CA GLY A 331 6.84 0.53 -20.31
C GLY A 331 6.42 1.11 -18.95
N CYS A 332 5.15 1.40 -18.72
CA CYS A 332 4.67 1.93 -17.45
C CYS A 332 4.65 0.94 -16.28
N GLY A 333 5.10 -0.30 -16.46
CA GLY A 333 5.26 -1.26 -15.37
C GLY A 333 4.25 -2.40 -15.35
N GLU A 334 4.77 -3.60 -15.18
CA GLU A 334 4.06 -4.83 -14.84
C GLU A 334 4.91 -5.63 -13.85
N LEU A 335 4.30 -6.06 -12.76
CA LEU A 335 4.92 -6.94 -11.78
C LEU A 335 4.10 -8.23 -11.74
N ASP A 336 4.62 -9.30 -12.33
CA ASP A 336 4.05 -10.62 -12.15
C ASP A 336 4.36 -11.07 -10.73
N ILE A 337 3.32 -11.23 -9.93
CA ILE A 337 3.44 -11.63 -8.53
C ILE A 337 3.54 -13.15 -8.45
N ALA A 338 2.66 -13.83 -9.19
CA ALA A 338 2.52 -15.27 -9.17
C ALA A 338 1.86 -15.72 -10.48
N GLU A 339 2.65 -16.07 -11.49
CA GLU A 339 2.14 -16.48 -12.80
C GLU A 339 2.55 -17.90 -13.18
N ALA A 340 1.57 -18.73 -13.55
CA ALA A 340 1.84 -19.96 -14.28
C ALA A 340 2.09 -19.64 -15.76
N ILE A 341 3.36 -19.64 -16.17
CA ILE A 341 3.80 -19.32 -17.54
C ILE A 341 3.75 -20.53 -18.49
N GLN A 342 3.59 -21.74 -17.95
CA GLN A 342 3.49 -22.98 -18.73
C GLN A 342 2.26 -23.79 -18.29
N ARG A 343 1.58 -24.40 -19.28
CA ARG A 343 0.43 -25.26 -19.01
C ARG A 343 0.86 -26.47 -18.20
N GLY A 344 0.07 -26.85 -17.19
CA GLY A 344 0.42 -27.96 -16.32
C GLY A 344 1.49 -27.64 -15.29
N SER A 345 2.04 -26.41 -15.25
CA SER A 345 3.08 -26.05 -14.31
C SER A 345 2.62 -26.19 -12.86
N SER A 346 3.47 -26.83 -12.06
CA SER A 346 3.37 -26.91 -10.59
C SER A 346 4.09 -25.75 -9.89
N THR A 347 4.77 -24.88 -10.64
CA THR A 347 5.51 -23.71 -10.16
C THR A 347 4.95 -22.42 -10.74
N LEU A 348 5.26 -21.31 -10.07
CA LEU A 348 4.86 -19.97 -10.44
C LEU A 348 6.09 -19.08 -10.62
N SER A 349 6.01 -18.19 -11.59
CA SER A 349 7.03 -17.19 -11.90
C SER A 349 6.69 -15.83 -11.27
N THR A 350 7.71 -14.97 -11.19
CA THR A 350 7.59 -13.55 -10.83
C THR A 350 8.57 -12.76 -11.69
N HIS A 351 8.11 -11.72 -12.36
CA HIS A 351 8.90 -10.90 -13.28
C HIS A 351 8.52 -9.42 -13.11
N ASN A 352 9.51 -8.55 -13.20
CA ASN A 352 9.37 -7.12 -13.01
C ASN A 352 9.76 -6.45 -14.33
N TYR A 353 8.74 -6.14 -15.12
CA TYR A 353 8.91 -5.37 -16.34
C TYR A 353 8.66 -3.91 -16.02
N TRP A 354 9.69 -3.06 -16.11
CA TRP A 354 9.55 -1.66 -15.77
C TRP A 354 10.33 -0.71 -16.69
N LEU A 355 9.68 0.38 -17.09
CA LEU A 355 10.26 1.49 -17.85
C LEU A 355 11.04 1.02 -19.09
N ASN A 356 12.29 1.46 -19.20
CA ASN A 356 13.19 1.11 -20.28
C ASN A 356 14.14 -0.03 -19.90
N ALA A 357 13.94 -0.70 -18.76
CA ALA A 357 14.82 -1.77 -18.31
C ALA A 357 14.71 -2.98 -19.25
N ASN A 358 15.86 -3.53 -19.62
CA ASN A 358 16.03 -4.75 -20.41
C ASN A 358 17.43 -5.33 -20.12
N PRO A 359 17.56 -6.61 -19.73
CA PRO A 359 16.47 -7.55 -19.53
C PRO A 359 15.65 -7.22 -18.28
N SER A 360 14.36 -7.55 -18.31
CA SER A 360 13.52 -7.54 -17.11
C SER A 360 13.98 -8.61 -16.11
N ASP A 361 13.99 -8.28 -14.82
CA ASP A 361 14.43 -9.17 -13.75
C ASP A 361 13.28 -10.03 -13.22
N GLY A 362 13.60 -11.21 -12.68
CA GLY A 362 12.58 -12.14 -12.20
C GLY A 362 13.12 -13.55 -11.95
N HIS A 363 12.20 -14.48 -11.74
CA HIS A 363 12.48 -15.89 -11.49
C HIS A 363 11.30 -16.76 -11.93
N ASP A 364 11.56 -17.73 -12.82
CA ASP A 364 10.54 -18.58 -13.46
C ASP A 364 9.81 -19.52 -12.50
N THR A 365 10.44 -19.87 -11.38
CA THR A 365 9.96 -20.91 -10.45
C THR A 365 10.10 -20.51 -8.98
N TRP A 366 9.84 -19.24 -8.65
CA TRP A 366 10.12 -18.70 -7.30
C TRP A 366 9.30 -19.37 -6.20
N THR A 367 8.18 -20.00 -6.56
CA THR A 367 7.36 -20.77 -5.63
C THR A 367 6.54 -21.86 -6.32
N SER A 368 5.99 -22.78 -5.53
CA SER A 368 4.97 -23.73 -5.96
C SER A 368 3.58 -23.11 -6.14
N ARG A 369 2.81 -23.65 -7.08
CA ARG A 369 1.41 -23.34 -7.34
C ARG A 369 0.52 -23.93 -6.23
N PRO A 370 -0.34 -23.14 -5.56
CA PRO A 370 -1.20 -23.64 -4.49
C PRO A 370 -2.43 -24.38 -5.04
N THR A 371 -2.24 -25.64 -5.44
CA THR A 371 -3.28 -26.47 -6.10
C THR A 371 -4.21 -27.21 -5.15
N ASN A 372 -3.69 -27.64 -4.00
CA ASN A 372 -4.42 -28.48 -3.04
C ASN A 372 -5.06 -27.66 -1.91
N GLU A 373 -4.41 -26.57 -1.51
CA GLU A 373 -4.83 -25.71 -0.40
C GLU A 373 -4.56 -24.23 -0.76
N PRO A 374 -5.30 -23.28 -0.17
CA PRO A 374 -5.04 -21.88 -0.38
C PRO A 374 -3.67 -21.45 0.14
N ALA A 375 -3.06 -20.49 -0.52
CA ALA A 375 -1.87 -19.78 -0.04
C ALA A 375 -2.14 -18.27 0.06
N THR A 376 -1.36 -17.60 0.89
CA THR A 376 -1.39 -16.14 1.01
C THR A 376 -0.20 -15.55 0.27
N PHE A 377 -0.45 -14.73 -0.73
CA PHE A 377 0.59 -13.94 -1.41
C PHE A 377 0.62 -12.54 -0.82
N VAL A 378 1.83 -12.05 -0.53
CA VAL A 378 2.08 -10.70 -0.02
C VAL A 378 3.01 -9.99 -1.00
N THR A 379 2.55 -8.90 -1.60
CA THR A 379 3.34 -8.02 -2.47
C THR A 379 3.62 -6.73 -1.72
N ILE A 380 4.89 -6.44 -1.53
CA ILE A 380 5.38 -5.27 -0.79
C ILE A 380 5.99 -4.31 -1.80
N LEU A 381 5.46 -3.09 -1.85
CA LEU A 381 5.94 -1.97 -2.64
C LEU A 381 6.14 -0.79 -1.69
N ASP A 382 7.35 -0.61 -1.17
CA ASP A 382 7.64 0.40 -0.16
C ASP A 382 8.62 1.45 -0.67
N GLU A 383 8.15 2.70 -0.81
CA GLU A 383 8.97 3.80 -1.30
C GLU A 383 10.07 4.17 -0.31
N ARG A 384 9.80 4.08 1.00
CA ARG A 384 10.73 4.49 2.04
C ARG A 384 12.02 3.66 2.00
N SER A 385 11.89 2.35 1.85
CA SER A 385 13.03 1.43 1.81
C SER A 385 13.46 1.00 0.40
N GLY A 386 12.68 1.35 -0.63
CA GLY A 386 12.88 0.87 -2.00
C GLY A 386 12.64 -0.63 -2.19
N VAL A 387 11.93 -1.27 -1.25
CA VAL A 387 11.65 -2.71 -1.32
C VAL A 387 10.53 -2.96 -2.33
N ILE A 388 10.83 -3.84 -3.27
CA ILE A 388 9.85 -4.56 -4.09
C ILE A 388 10.07 -6.04 -3.81
N LYS A 389 9.07 -6.69 -3.22
CA LYS A 389 9.20 -8.07 -2.73
C LYS A 389 7.88 -8.80 -2.81
N VAL A 390 7.92 -10.07 -3.18
CA VAL A 390 6.80 -10.99 -3.11
C VAL A 390 7.10 -12.09 -2.11
N LEU A 391 6.11 -12.49 -1.32
CA LEU A 391 6.18 -13.59 -0.37
C LEU A 391 5.00 -14.54 -0.62
N ARG A 392 5.24 -15.83 -0.41
CA ARG A 392 4.18 -16.83 -0.29
C ARG A 392 4.18 -17.38 1.12
N LEU A 393 3.01 -17.35 1.75
CA LEU A 393 2.74 -17.86 3.07
C LEU A 393 1.66 -18.94 3.02
N GLY A 394 1.46 -19.66 4.13
CA GLY A 394 0.32 -20.56 4.29
C GLY A 394 -1.02 -19.82 4.16
N GLY A 395 -2.08 -20.52 3.75
CA GLY A 395 -3.41 -19.91 3.60
C GLY A 395 -3.97 -19.33 4.90
N ASP A 396 -3.60 -19.89 6.06
CA ASP A 396 -4.05 -19.40 7.37
C ASP A 396 -3.32 -18.13 7.83
N ASP A 397 -2.17 -17.81 7.22
CA ASP A 397 -1.41 -16.60 7.56
C ASP A 397 -2.11 -15.31 7.11
N PHE A 398 -3.13 -15.40 6.23
CA PHE A 398 -4.00 -14.25 5.94
C PHE A 398 -4.65 -13.68 7.22
N ALA A 399 -4.85 -14.49 8.26
CA ALA A 399 -5.39 -14.02 9.54
C ALA A 399 -4.55 -12.90 10.16
N ALA A 400 -3.23 -12.87 9.95
CA ALA A 400 -2.36 -11.79 10.41
C ALA A 400 -2.63 -10.45 9.71
N PHE A 401 -3.27 -10.49 8.54
CA PHE A 401 -3.64 -9.33 7.73
C PHE A 401 -5.14 -9.02 7.80
N ASN A 402 -5.92 -9.79 8.56
CA ASN A 402 -7.33 -9.50 8.80
C ASN A 402 -7.53 -8.53 9.97
N VAL A 403 -6.85 -7.38 9.88
CA VAL A 403 -6.87 -6.30 10.87
C VAL A 403 -7.00 -4.97 10.15
N ASP A 404 -7.55 -3.95 10.82
CA ASP A 404 -7.66 -2.63 10.22
C ASP A 404 -6.33 -1.87 10.19
N ASN A 405 -5.43 -2.17 11.11
CA ASN A 405 -4.14 -1.49 11.22
C ASN A 405 -3.03 -2.47 11.60
N ILE A 406 -1.85 -2.29 11.01
CA ILE A 406 -0.60 -2.96 11.35
C ILE A 406 0.36 -1.89 11.84
N SER A 407 1.06 -2.13 12.96
CA SER A 407 2.02 -1.13 13.47
C SER A 407 3.17 -0.90 12.50
N ALA A 408 3.84 0.24 12.59
CA ALA A 408 4.98 0.55 11.73
C ALA A 408 6.09 -0.49 11.91
N GLU A 409 6.32 -0.94 13.14
CA GLU A 409 7.34 -1.92 13.49
C GLU A 409 7.02 -3.32 12.95
N ALA A 410 5.76 -3.75 13.06
CA ALA A 410 5.33 -5.05 12.54
C ALA A 410 5.40 -5.08 11.01
N MET A 411 5.05 -3.96 10.34
CA MET A 411 5.21 -3.83 8.90
C MET A 411 6.68 -3.73 8.49
N ASP A 412 7.50 -2.96 9.20
CA ASP A 412 8.95 -2.87 8.96
C ASP A 412 9.60 -4.26 9.10
N ALA A 413 9.20 -5.06 10.09
CA ALA A 413 9.66 -6.45 10.24
C ALA A 413 9.27 -7.33 9.03
N LEU A 414 8.05 -7.19 8.50
CA LEU A 414 7.62 -7.87 7.27
C LEU A 414 8.41 -7.39 6.04
N ILE A 415 8.61 -6.09 5.90
CA ILE A 415 9.38 -5.46 4.81
C ILE A 415 10.84 -5.94 4.82
N GLN A 416 11.45 -6.09 6.01
CA GLN A 416 12.81 -6.59 6.17
C GLN A 416 12.91 -8.12 6.26
N LEU A 417 11.79 -8.86 6.26
CA LEU A 417 11.80 -10.31 6.30
C LEU A 417 12.70 -10.87 5.17
N PRO A 418 13.76 -11.62 5.50
CA PRO A 418 14.64 -12.20 4.49
C PRO A 418 13.89 -13.14 3.56
N VAL A 419 14.27 -13.15 2.29
CA VAL A 419 13.84 -14.17 1.32
C VAL A 419 14.91 -15.25 1.25
N GLN A 420 14.49 -16.51 1.16
CA GLN A 420 15.37 -17.67 1.02
C GLN A 420 15.55 -18.04 -0.44
#